data_AF-A0AAD8Z3P7-F1
#
_entry.id   AF-A0AAD8Z3P7-F1
#
_cell.length_a   1.000
_cell.length_b   1.000
_cell.length_c   1.000
_cell.angle_alpha   90.00
_cell.angle_beta   90.00
_cell.angle_gamma   90.00
#
_symmetry.space_group_name_H-M   'P 1'
#
loop_
_entity.id
_entity.type
_entity.pdbx_description
1 polymer ?
#
loop_
_entity_poly.entity_id
_entity_poly.type
_entity_poly.pdbx_seq_one_letter_code
_entity_poly.pdbx_strand_id
1 'polypeptide(L)'
;MLGSDRESGTKVRYRLTLVTGLLECLFFAGVVFGWASLVFVLKTDGYFSDHCVNETKANDTGCSAQDKQFSLVFTVASFMNNFLTLPNGFVFDHLGTMATRFLAIVLYATGTLLVALCSKALAFLFFPALSFIAVGGILFLLTNIQVGNLFGTHRSTIITLYNGAFDSSSAIFLIIKVLYEKGISLRTSFLFLCACNVIHLLRTLFLMPKSHVPYPVPKNYKYGISCGKSASYNLEECETQQELNYFSDSNRKDRDSEPFETNDSSQMENLTKKDSSFKSCVLSWFFLWHLTWLSVMQLRHYLFIGTLNPMLHQLAKNDATLVSQYTNAFAFTQLSGILCAPWNGLLMDRHKRKALNPGETEKEADLRSSVLSLFLTSLQCLLFSICASIPLLPLQYATFILQVLNRSFLYGGNAAFISIAFPAQHFGKMYGLVMSLSAVVSLLQYPCFALVEALEGNPFYLGLSKAMSQEDAGWAHDVVQHIAVLDESMLNKVLLTVLLFTLIILIPCGPRGPNHYCCQWSGRRLR
;
A
#
# COMPACT_ATOMS: atom_id res chain seq x y z
N MET A 1 -22.65 34.99 -16.41
CA MET A 1 -23.16 34.21 -15.26
C MET A 1 -23.12 32.69 -15.49
N LEU A 2 -23.48 32.16 -16.66
CA LEU A 2 -23.44 30.70 -16.96
C LEU A 2 -22.06 30.00 -16.86
N GLY A 3 -20.95 30.74 -16.88
CA GLY A 3 -19.59 30.16 -16.73
C GLY A 3 -19.21 29.87 -15.27
N SER A 4 -19.66 30.70 -14.32
CA SER A 4 -19.32 30.57 -12.89
C SER A 4 -20.07 29.41 -12.23
N ASP A 5 -21.35 29.23 -12.56
CA ASP A 5 -22.15 28.10 -12.06
C ASP A 5 -21.66 26.74 -12.59
N ARG A 6 -21.14 26.71 -13.83
CA ARG A 6 -20.59 25.48 -14.45
C ARG A 6 -19.24 25.07 -13.85
N GLU A 7 -18.40 26.04 -13.50
CA GLU A 7 -17.12 25.78 -12.82
C GLU A 7 -17.34 25.35 -11.36
N SER A 8 -18.34 25.95 -10.70
CA SER A 8 -18.83 25.57 -9.37
C SER A 8 -19.28 24.10 -9.30
N GLY A 9 -20.16 23.67 -10.23
CA GLY A 9 -20.67 22.29 -10.25
C GLY A 9 -19.58 21.22 -10.44
N THR A 10 -18.54 21.53 -11.22
CA THR A 10 -17.41 20.61 -11.44
C THR A 10 -16.55 20.47 -10.17
N LYS A 11 -16.28 21.57 -9.47
CA LYS A 11 -15.55 21.57 -8.19
C LYS A 11 -16.30 20.80 -7.10
N VAL A 12 -17.63 20.95 -7.03
CA VAL A 12 -18.48 20.18 -6.09
C VAL A 12 -18.39 18.68 -6.39
N ARG A 13 -18.45 18.29 -7.66
CA ARG A 13 -18.32 16.87 -8.06
C ARG A 13 -16.98 16.27 -7.67
N TYR A 14 -15.89 16.99 -7.87
CA TYR A 14 -14.54 16.51 -7.51
C TYR A 14 -14.42 16.30 -5.99
N ARG A 15 -14.92 17.26 -5.21
CA ARG A 15 -14.97 17.14 -3.73
C ARG A 15 -15.84 15.97 -3.29
N LEU A 16 -17.01 15.77 -3.90
CA LEU A 16 -17.89 14.64 -3.59
C LEU A 16 -17.21 13.31 -3.93
N THR A 17 -16.53 13.23 -5.08
CA THR A 17 -15.77 12.03 -5.51
C THR A 17 -14.67 11.68 -4.52
N LEU A 18 -13.96 12.70 -4.04
CA LEU A 18 -12.94 12.57 -3.01
C LEU A 18 -13.53 12.08 -1.68
N VAL A 19 -14.50 12.80 -1.12
CA VAL A 19 -15.07 12.47 0.21
C VAL A 19 -15.68 11.07 0.23
N THR A 20 -16.51 10.75 -0.77
CA THR A 20 -17.13 9.41 -0.85
C THR A 20 -16.10 8.31 -1.08
N GLY A 21 -15.00 8.60 -1.79
CA GLY A 21 -13.89 7.66 -1.94
C GLY A 21 -13.13 7.44 -0.65
N LEU A 22 -12.89 8.49 0.12
CA LEU A 22 -12.21 8.38 1.40
C LEU A 22 -13.04 7.54 2.37
N LEU A 23 -14.35 7.76 2.42
CA LEU A 23 -15.27 6.92 3.21
C LEU A 23 -15.27 5.48 2.71
N GLU A 24 -15.28 5.25 1.39
CA GLU A 24 -15.16 3.89 0.82
C GLU A 24 -13.86 3.20 1.26
N CYS A 25 -12.72 3.87 1.14
CA CYS A 25 -11.45 3.30 1.58
C CYS A 25 -11.41 3.07 3.09
N LEU A 26 -11.92 4.02 3.88
CA LEU A 26 -11.92 3.99 5.34
C LEU A 26 -12.79 2.88 5.93
N PHE A 27 -13.90 2.54 5.29
CA PHE A 27 -14.84 1.56 5.84
C PHE A 27 -14.68 0.16 5.24
N PHE A 28 -14.09 0.03 4.04
CA PHE A 28 -14.17 -1.25 3.30
C PHE A 28 -12.83 -1.78 2.78
N ALA A 29 -11.84 -0.95 2.50
CA ALA A 29 -10.76 -1.38 1.61
C ALA A 29 -9.65 -2.23 2.28
N GLY A 30 -9.24 -1.92 3.51
CA GLY A 30 -8.14 -2.59 4.22
C GLY A 30 -8.56 -3.29 5.52
N VAL A 31 -9.84 -3.68 5.64
CA VAL A 31 -10.41 -4.23 6.88
C VAL A 31 -9.68 -5.48 7.38
N VAL A 32 -9.12 -6.28 6.46
CA VAL A 32 -8.39 -7.53 6.77
C VAL A 32 -7.15 -7.27 7.63
N PHE A 33 -6.53 -6.08 7.56
CA PHE A 33 -5.38 -5.75 8.40
C PHE A 33 -5.75 -5.54 9.88
N GLY A 34 -7.05 -5.49 10.21
CA GLY A 34 -7.57 -5.53 11.59
C GLY A 34 -7.70 -6.94 12.17
N TRP A 35 -7.09 -7.94 11.52
CA TRP A 35 -7.24 -9.36 11.81
C TRP A 35 -7.12 -9.73 13.29
N ALA A 36 -6.18 -9.13 14.03
CA ALA A 36 -5.99 -9.42 15.46
C ALA A 36 -7.27 -9.22 16.29
N SER A 37 -8.10 -8.22 15.94
CA SER A 37 -9.39 -8.00 16.61
C SER A 37 -10.43 -9.06 16.23
N LEU A 38 -10.42 -9.51 14.99
CA LEU A 38 -11.32 -10.56 14.51
C LEU A 38 -10.96 -11.93 15.09
N VAL A 39 -9.67 -12.27 15.21
CA VAL A 39 -9.20 -13.52 15.83
C VAL A 39 -9.75 -13.67 17.25
N PHE A 40 -9.79 -12.59 18.03
CA PHE A 40 -10.39 -12.62 19.36
C PHE A 40 -11.84 -13.13 19.31
N VAL A 41 -12.67 -12.55 18.43
CA VAL A 41 -14.08 -12.95 18.24
C VAL A 41 -14.17 -14.41 17.78
N LEU A 42 -13.34 -14.82 16.81
CA LEU A 42 -13.34 -16.19 16.29
C LEU A 42 -12.91 -17.23 17.33
N LYS A 43 -11.95 -16.89 18.21
CA LYS A 43 -11.58 -17.74 19.35
C LYS A 43 -12.73 -17.87 20.34
N THR A 44 -13.41 -16.77 20.68
CA THR A 44 -14.58 -16.79 21.57
C THR A 44 -15.72 -17.65 21.01
N ASP A 45 -15.95 -17.59 19.69
CA ASP A 45 -16.93 -18.44 19.01
C ASP A 45 -16.46 -19.91 18.84
N GLY A 46 -15.22 -20.24 19.18
CA GLY A 46 -14.67 -21.60 19.11
C GLY A 46 -14.36 -22.08 17.68
N TYR A 47 -13.99 -21.18 16.77
CA TYR A 47 -13.49 -21.60 15.45
C TYR A 47 -12.12 -22.28 15.57
N PHE A 48 -11.89 -23.35 14.80
CA PHE A 48 -10.67 -24.18 14.84
C PHE A 48 -10.35 -24.80 16.22
N SER A 49 -11.32 -24.88 17.14
CA SER A 49 -11.13 -25.51 18.45
C SER A 49 -10.80 -27.00 18.37
N ASP A 50 -11.18 -27.66 17.28
CA ASP A 50 -10.94 -29.10 17.05
C ASP A 50 -9.44 -29.43 16.99
N HIS A 51 -8.60 -28.47 16.62
CA HIS A 51 -7.14 -28.63 16.61
C HIS A 51 -6.51 -28.65 18.01
N CYS A 52 -7.29 -28.37 19.07
CA CYS A 52 -6.82 -28.25 20.44
C CYS A 52 -7.12 -29.49 21.30
N VAL A 53 -7.80 -30.49 20.73
CA VAL A 53 -8.33 -31.65 21.47
C VAL A 53 -7.23 -32.62 21.95
N ASN A 54 -6.03 -32.56 21.39
CA ASN A 54 -4.92 -33.47 21.73
C ASN A 54 -3.85 -32.88 22.68
N GLU A 55 -4.03 -31.65 23.18
CA GLU A 55 -3.14 -31.02 24.17
C GLU A 55 -3.63 -31.35 25.59
N THR A 56 -3.44 -32.59 26.04
CA THR A 56 -3.73 -33.02 27.42
C THR A 56 -2.68 -32.53 28.43
N LYS A 57 -2.49 -31.21 28.54
CA LYS A 57 -1.86 -30.58 29.70
C LYS A 57 -2.64 -29.34 30.13
N ALA A 58 -3.39 -29.52 31.22
CA ALA A 58 -3.96 -28.45 32.00
C ALA A 58 -2.87 -27.44 32.37
N ASN A 59 -3.02 -26.21 31.86
CA ASN A 59 -2.51 -24.92 32.36
C ASN A 59 -1.97 -23.97 31.29
N ASP A 60 -2.06 -24.29 30.00
CA ASP A 60 -1.79 -23.28 28.96
C ASP A 60 -3.09 -22.73 28.38
N THR A 61 -3.33 -21.44 28.60
CA THR A 61 -4.52 -20.69 28.17
C THR A 61 -4.56 -20.40 26.66
N GLY A 62 -3.79 -21.14 25.84
CA GLY A 62 -3.69 -20.94 24.40
C GLY A 62 -3.30 -22.21 23.67
N CYS A 63 -3.99 -22.49 22.56
CA CYS A 63 -3.72 -23.64 21.70
C CYS A 63 -2.84 -23.21 20.52
N SER A 64 -1.57 -23.59 20.55
CA SER A 64 -0.59 -23.24 19.51
C SER A 64 -1.04 -23.65 18.10
N ALA A 65 -1.68 -24.82 17.97
CA ALA A 65 -2.19 -25.31 16.69
C ALA A 65 -3.33 -24.44 16.10
N GLN A 66 -4.21 -23.91 16.95
CA GLN A 66 -5.29 -23.01 16.55
C GLN A 66 -4.73 -21.66 16.09
N ASP A 67 -3.75 -21.12 16.82
CA ASP A 67 -3.07 -19.88 16.44
C ASP A 67 -2.30 -20.00 15.12
N LYS A 68 -1.70 -21.17 14.85
CA LYS A 68 -1.08 -21.46 13.55
C LYS A 68 -2.11 -21.39 12.40
N GLN A 69 -3.31 -21.93 12.57
CA GLN A 69 -4.37 -21.84 11.55
C GLN A 69 -4.83 -20.40 11.31
N PHE A 70 -5.09 -19.62 12.36
CA PHE A 70 -5.48 -18.22 12.20
C PHE A 70 -4.38 -17.36 11.56
N SER A 71 -3.11 -17.63 11.88
CA SER A 71 -1.97 -16.95 11.27
C SER A 71 -1.86 -17.28 9.78
N LEU A 72 -2.11 -18.54 9.41
CA LEU A 72 -2.12 -18.98 8.02
C LEU A 72 -3.25 -18.32 7.22
N VAL A 73 -4.47 -18.25 7.77
CA VAL A 73 -5.62 -17.57 7.15
C VAL A 73 -5.28 -16.11 6.80
N PHE A 74 -4.72 -15.36 7.76
CA PHE A 74 -4.31 -13.98 7.51
C PHE A 74 -3.23 -13.89 6.45
N THR A 75 -2.24 -14.77 6.51
CA THR A 75 -1.12 -14.70 5.57
C THR A 75 -1.55 -15.01 4.15
N VAL A 76 -2.44 -15.98 3.95
CA VAL A 76 -3.04 -16.26 2.63
C VAL A 76 -3.80 -15.02 2.13
N ALA A 77 -4.65 -14.42 2.97
CA ALA A 77 -5.41 -13.23 2.58
C ALA A 77 -4.51 -12.03 2.25
N SER A 78 -3.47 -11.75 3.05
CA SER A 78 -2.51 -10.66 2.79
C SER A 78 -1.61 -10.93 1.58
N PHE A 79 -1.24 -12.20 1.34
CA PHE A 79 -0.50 -12.57 0.14
C PHE A 79 -1.38 -12.39 -1.11
N MET A 80 -2.62 -12.88 -1.09
CA MET A 80 -3.59 -12.70 -2.17
C MET A 80 -3.87 -11.21 -2.44
N ASN A 81 -3.98 -10.38 -1.40
CA ASN A 81 -4.15 -8.92 -1.51
C ASN A 81 -3.10 -8.29 -2.43
N ASN A 82 -1.84 -8.69 -2.31
CA ASN A 82 -0.73 -8.08 -3.05
C ASN A 82 -0.41 -8.81 -4.36
N PHE A 83 -0.48 -10.14 -4.36
CA PHE A 83 -0.18 -10.96 -5.52
C PHE A 83 -1.22 -10.77 -6.63
N LEU A 84 -2.49 -10.66 -6.26
CA LEU A 84 -3.57 -10.40 -7.23
C LEU A 84 -3.66 -8.93 -7.65
N THR A 85 -2.90 -8.01 -7.05
CA THR A 85 -2.81 -6.62 -7.52
C THR A 85 -2.23 -6.56 -8.93
N LEU A 86 -1.30 -7.43 -9.32
CA LEU A 86 -0.76 -7.48 -10.68
C LEU A 86 -1.83 -7.78 -11.75
N PRO A 87 -2.53 -8.94 -11.74
CA PRO A 87 -3.55 -9.21 -12.75
C PRO A 87 -4.67 -8.17 -12.72
N ASN A 88 -5.06 -7.72 -11.52
CA ASN A 88 -6.04 -6.66 -11.37
C ASN A 88 -5.56 -5.30 -11.92
N GLY A 89 -4.26 -5.02 -11.86
CA GLY A 89 -3.62 -3.86 -12.46
C GLY A 89 -3.70 -3.90 -13.98
N PHE A 90 -3.52 -5.07 -14.59
CA PHE A 90 -3.78 -5.27 -16.03
C PHE A 90 -5.25 -5.04 -16.38
N VAL A 91 -6.17 -5.59 -15.58
CA VAL A 91 -7.61 -5.35 -15.76
C VAL A 91 -7.93 -3.86 -15.67
N PHE A 92 -7.36 -3.16 -14.69
CA PHE A 92 -7.54 -1.72 -14.52
C PHE A 92 -7.01 -0.92 -15.70
N ASP A 93 -5.79 -1.17 -16.15
CA ASP A 93 -5.18 -0.43 -17.26
C ASP A 93 -5.89 -0.71 -18.60
N HIS A 94 -6.41 -1.93 -18.83
CA HIS A 94 -7.04 -2.30 -20.11
C HIS A 94 -8.56 -2.09 -20.17
N LEU A 95 -9.30 -2.51 -19.14
CA LEU A 95 -10.76 -2.47 -19.14
C LEU A 95 -11.32 -1.20 -18.47
N GLY A 96 -10.45 -0.41 -17.84
CA GLY A 96 -10.82 0.85 -17.20
C GLY A 96 -11.52 0.70 -15.85
N THR A 97 -11.86 1.83 -15.27
CA THR A 97 -12.32 1.94 -13.88
C THR A 97 -13.62 1.19 -13.63
N MET A 98 -14.60 1.29 -14.51
CA MET A 98 -15.92 0.69 -14.26
C MET A 98 -15.85 -0.84 -14.15
N ALA A 99 -15.16 -1.50 -15.09
CA ALA A 99 -15.02 -2.95 -15.09
C ALA A 99 -14.29 -3.43 -13.83
N THR A 100 -13.18 -2.77 -13.47
CA THR A 100 -12.42 -3.07 -12.25
C THR A 100 -13.26 -2.88 -10.99
N ARG A 101 -14.10 -1.85 -10.93
CA ARG A 101 -14.96 -1.59 -9.77
C ARG A 101 -16.10 -2.61 -9.65
N PHE A 102 -16.70 -3.05 -10.75
CA PHE A 102 -17.68 -4.15 -10.70
C PHE A 102 -17.04 -5.45 -10.19
N LEU A 103 -15.85 -5.79 -10.69
CA LEU A 103 -15.08 -6.92 -10.18
C LEU A 103 -14.82 -6.78 -8.67
N ALA A 104 -14.40 -5.60 -8.22
CA ALA A 104 -14.17 -5.31 -6.80
C ALA A 104 -15.42 -5.55 -5.95
N ILE A 105 -16.58 -5.05 -6.38
CA ILE A 105 -17.85 -5.19 -5.67
C ILE A 105 -18.27 -6.65 -5.59
N VAL A 106 -18.16 -7.41 -6.69
CA VAL A 106 -18.51 -8.84 -6.69
C VAL A 106 -17.62 -9.63 -5.75
N LEU A 107 -16.31 -9.41 -5.78
CA LEU A 107 -15.37 -10.07 -4.88
C LEU A 107 -15.65 -9.70 -3.41
N TYR A 108 -15.82 -8.42 -3.12
CA TYR A 108 -16.06 -7.95 -1.76
C TYR A 108 -17.39 -8.46 -1.18
N ALA A 109 -18.47 -8.41 -1.96
CA ALA A 109 -19.78 -8.96 -1.59
C ALA A 109 -19.70 -10.48 -1.37
N THR A 110 -19.01 -11.21 -2.25
CA THR A 110 -18.82 -12.66 -2.09
C THR A 110 -18.04 -12.97 -0.81
N GLY A 111 -16.93 -12.27 -0.56
CA GLY A 111 -16.11 -12.49 0.63
C GLY A 111 -16.87 -12.19 1.93
N THR A 112 -17.58 -11.06 2.01
CA THR A 112 -18.39 -10.71 3.19
C THR A 112 -19.56 -11.68 3.41
N LEU A 113 -20.21 -12.14 2.34
CA LEU A 113 -21.26 -13.16 2.41
C LEU A 113 -20.71 -14.52 2.89
N LEU A 114 -19.54 -14.94 2.40
CA LEU A 114 -18.91 -16.19 2.84
C LEU A 114 -18.56 -16.15 4.34
N VAL A 115 -18.07 -15.01 4.86
CA VAL A 115 -17.87 -14.87 6.31
C VAL A 115 -19.19 -14.95 7.07
N ALA A 116 -20.24 -14.29 6.58
CA ALA A 116 -21.56 -14.32 7.23
C ALA A 116 -22.20 -15.71 7.26
N LEU A 117 -21.93 -16.55 6.26
CA LEU A 117 -22.42 -17.93 6.16
C LEU A 117 -21.48 -18.95 6.84
N CYS A 118 -20.32 -18.52 7.33
CA CYS A 118 -19.36 -19.38 7.98
C CYS A 118 -19.94 -19.94 9.29
N SER A 119 -19.63 -21.20 9.58
CA SER A 119 -19.96 -21.88 10.83
C SER A 119 -18.71 -22.62 11.33
N LYS A 120 -18.70 -23.08 12.57
CA LYS A 120 -17.53 -23.75 13.17
C LYS A 120 -17.05 -24.94 12.32
N ALA A 121 -17.98 -25.73 11.79
CA ALA A 121 -17.69 -26.87 10.91
C ALA A 121 -17.11 -26.47 9.54
N LEU A 122 -17.32 -25.21 9.12
CA LEU A 122 -16.86 -24.67 7.84
C LEU A 122 -15.79 -23.59 8.03
N ALA A 123 -15.02 -23.64 9.11
CA ALA A 123 -13.98 -22.65 9.41
C ALA A 123 -12.97 -22.46 8.26
N PHE A 124 -12.75 -23.48 7.43
CA PHE A 124 -11.92 -23.38 6.22
C PHE A 124 -12.42 -22.37 5.19
N LEU A 125 -13.71 -21.96 5.22
CA LEU A 125 -14.23 -20.89 4.36
C LEU A 125 -13.57 -19.54 4.62
N PHE A 126 -12.93 -19.32 5.78
CA PHE A 126 -12.20 -18.08 6.05
C PHE A 126 -11.05 -17.83 5.06
N PHE A 127 -10.43 -18.88 4.52
CA PHE A 127 -9.37 -18.75 3.52
C PHE A 127 -9.83 -18.03 2.25
N PRO A 128 -10.83 -18.53 1.50
CA PRO A 128 -11.35 -17.83 0.34
C PRO A 128 -12.11 -16.55 0.72
N ALA A 129 -12.83 -16.53 1.86
CA ALA A 129 -13.64 -15.38 2.25
C ALA A 129 -12.79 -14.12 2.49
N LEU A 130 -11.74 -14.21 3.32
CA LEU A 130 -10.88 -13.07 3.59
C LEU A 130 -10.00 -12.71 2.39
N SER A 131 -9.62 -13.69 1.56
CA SER A 131 -8.91 -13.42 0.31
C SER A 131 -9.76 -12.57 -0.63
N PHE A 132 -11.04 -12.88 -0.81
CA PHE A 132 -11.93 -12.06 -1.62
C PHE A 132 -12.19 -10.66 -1.05
N ILE A 133 -12.33 -10.54 0.28
CA ILE A 133 -12.44 -9.22 0.94
C ILE A 133 -11.18 -8.40 0.69
N ALA A 134 -9.99 -8.99 0.86
CA ALA A 134 -8.73 -8.28 0.67
C ALA A 134 -8.55 -7.83 -0.78
N VAL A 135 -8.81 -8.72 -1.75
CA VAL A 135 -8.68 -8.43 -3.19
C VAL A 135 -9.71 -7.38 -3.65
N GLY A 136 -10.97 -7.49 -3.20
CA GLY A 136 -11.98 -6.47 -3.49
C GLY A 136 -11.61 -5.11 -2.88
N GLY A 137 -11.05 -5.12 -1.68
CA GLY A 137 -10.61 -3.93 -0.97
C GLY A 137 -9.46 -3.19 -1.64
N ILE A 138 -8.39 -3.89 -2.04
CA ILE A 138 -7.26 -3.27 -2.78
C ILE A 138 -7.70 -2.71 -4.14
N LEU A 139 -8.69 -3.32 -4.79
CA LEU A 139 -9.27 -2.79 -6.03
C LEU A 139 -10.02 -1.47 -5.82
N PHE A 140 -10.72 -1.31 -4.69
CA PHE A 140 -11.30 -0.01 -4.33
C PHE A 140 -10.22 1.05 -4.16
N LEU A 141 -9.10 0.72 -3.48
CA LEU A 141 -7.97 1.64 -3.37
C LEU A 141 -7.38 1.99 -4.74
N LEU A 142 -7.08 0.99 -5.58
CA LEU A 142 -6.49 1.17 -6.91
C LEU A 142 -7.32 2.14 -7.77
N THR A 143 -8.65 1.93 -7.78
CA THR A 143 -9.57 2.77 -8.57
C THR A 143 -9.78 4.15 -7.97
N ASN A 144 -9.52 4.35 -6.68
CA ASN A 144 -9.61 5.66 -6.01
C ASN A 144 -8.32 6.49 -6.15
N ILE A 145 -7.15 5.87 -6.30
CA ILE A 145 -5.86 6.58 -6.45
C ILE A 145 -5.88 7.58 -7.61
N GLN A 146 -6.50 7.23 -8.75
CA GLN A 146 -6.59 8.13 -9.91
C GLN A 146 -7.35 9.43 -9.64
N VAL A 147 -8.18 9.50 -8.58
CA VAL A 147 -8.88 10.73 -8.20
C VAL A 147 -7.87 11.83 -7.84
N GLY A 148 -6.66 11.47 -7.41
CA GLY A 148 -5.57 12.44 -7.20
C GLY A 148 -5.23 13.25 -8.46
N ASN A 149 -5.44 12.71 -9.67
CA ASN A 149 -5.20 13.41 -10.93
C ASN A 149 -6.10 14.66 -11.06
N LEU A 150 -7.30 14.65 -10.45
CA LEU A 150 -8.23 15.78 -10.46
C LEU A 150 -7.73 16.97 -9.62
N PHE A 151 -6.75 16.75 -8.75
CA PHE A 151 -6.26 17.73 -7.77
C PHE A 151 -4.83 18.21 -8.05
N GLY A 152 -4.30 18.04 -9.27
CA GLY A 152 -3.08 18.69 -9.78
C GLY A 152 -1.95 18.92 -8.75
N THR A 153 -1.93 20.12 -8.16
CA THR A 153 -0.94 20.57 -7.16
C THR A 153 -0.91 19.75 -5.86
N HIS A 154 -2.00 19.07 -5.54
CA HIS A 154 -2.17 18.22 -4.36
C HIS A 154 -2.31 16.74 -4.72
N ARG A 155 -1.93 16.34 -5.94
CA ARG A 155 -2.08 14.98 -6.45
C ARG A 155 -1.51 13.93 -5.50
N SER A 156 -0.24 14.09 -5.09
CA SER A 156 0.44 13.11 -4.22
C SER A 156 -0.21 13.06 -2.85
N THR A 157 -0.62 14.21 -2.32
CA THR A 157 -1.35 14.36 -1.05
C THR A 157 -2.68 13.59 -1.06
N ILE A 158 -3.45 13.67 -2.15
CA ILE A 158 -4.71 12.93 -2.26
C ILE A 158 -4.46 11.42 -2.40
N ILE A 159 -3.46 11.02 -3.20
CA ILE A 159 -3.07 9.61 -3.35
C ILE A 159 -2.67 9.01 -2.00
N THR A 160 -1.85 9.72 -1.21
CA THR A 160 -1.41 9.22 0.09
C THR A 160 -2.57 9.22 1.09
N LEU A 161 -3.46 10.22 1.06
CA LEU A 161 -4.66 10.24 1.91
C LEU A 161 -5.57 9.02 1.67
N TYR A 162 -5.74 8.55 0.42
CA TYR A 162 -6.48 7.31 0.13
C TYR A 162 -5.81 6.07 0.71
N ASN A 163 -4.47 5.98 0.64
CA ASN A 163 -3.72 4.89 1.26
C ASN A 163 -3.83 4.95 2.79
N GLY A 164 -3.81 6.14 3.40
CA GLY A 164 -4.05 6.31 4.83
C GLY A 164 -5.45 5.87 5.25
N ALA A 165 -6.49 6.21 4.46
CA ALA A 165 -7.84 5.73 4.69
C ALA A 165 -7.94 4.20 4.59
N PHE A 166 -7.27 3.60 3.59
CA PHE A 166 -7.15 2.14 3.48
C PHE A 166 -6.50 1.54 4.73
N ASP A 167 -5.38 2.10 5.20
CA ASP A 167 -4.69 1.58 6.37
C ASP A 167 -5.52 1.69 7.66
N SER A 168 -6.29 2.78 7.83
CA SER A 168 -7.17 3.00 8.99
C SER A 168 -8.44 2.16 9.00
N SER A 169 -8.80 1.54 7.86
CA SER A 169 -9.99 0.68 7.79
C SER A 169 -9.89 -0.62 8.56
N SER A 170 -8.69 -1.02 8.99
CA SER A 170 -8.48 -2.14 9.91
C SER A 170 -9.28 -2.00 11.21
N ALA A 171 -9.59 -0.78 11.62
CA ALA A 171 -10.42 -0.51 12.78
C ALA A 171 -11.86 -1.03 12.67
N ILE A 172 -12.33 -1.36 11.46
CA ILE A 172 -13.67 -1.94 11.28
C ILE A 172 -13.78 -3.30 11.96
N PHE A 173 -12.72 -4.11 11.94
CA PHE A 173 -12.72 -5.37 12.69
C PHE A 173 -12.67 -5.14 14.21
N LEU A 174 -12.05 -4.05 14.68
CA LEU A 174 -12.15 -3.63 16.08
C LEU A 174 -13.58 -3.20 16.44
N ILE A 175 -14.25 -2.44 15.57
CA ILE A 175 -15.66 -2.06 15.77
C ILE A 175 -16.53 -3.33 15.83
N ILE A 176 -16.33 -4.29 14.93
CA ILE A 176 -17.04 -5.58 14.97
C ILE A 176 -16.80 -6.30 16.28
N LYS A 177 -15.56 -6.35 16.78
CA LYS A 177 -15.24 -6.93 18.10
C LYS A 177 -16.03 -6.24 19.22
N VAL A 178 -16.03 -4.91 19.28
CA VAL A 178 -16.76 -4.15 20.31
C VAL A 178 -18.27 -4.35 20.21
N LEU A 179 -18.82 -4.43 19.00
CA LEU A 179 -20.24 -4.74 18.78
C LEU A 179 -20.58 -6.18 19.21
N TYR A 180 -19.66 -7.11 18.99
CA TYR A 180 -19.79 -8.51 19.41
C TYR A 180 -19.81 -8.65 20.93
N GLU A 181 -18.93 -7.94 21.64
CA GLU A 181 -18.94 -7.87 23.12
C GLU A 181 -20.25 -7.29 23.67
N LYS A 182 -20.97 -6.47 22.88
CA LYS A 182 -22.31 -5.95 23.21
C LYS A 182 -23.46 -6.87 22.79
N GLY A 183 -23.17 -8.07 22.29
CA GLY A 183 -24.16 -9.10 21.93
C GLY A 183 -24.57 -9.13 20.46
N ILE A 184 -23.95 -8.36 19.57
CA ILE A 184 -24.23 -8.44 18.12
C ILE A 184 -23.43 -9.58 17.49
N SER A 185 -24.12 -10.57 16.93
CA SER A 185 -23.44 -11.72 16.31
C SER A 185 -22.52 -11.32 15.15
N LEU A 186 -21.45 -12.10 14.94
CA LEU A 186 -20.53 -11.93 13.81
C LEU A 186 -21.26 -11.95 12.45
N ARG A 187 -22.21 -12.87 12.31
CA ARG A 187 -23.05 -13.02 11.11
C ARG A 187 -23.82 -11.74 10.78
N THR A 188 -24.45 -11.11 11.76
CA THR A 188 -25.20 -9.85 11.56
C THR A 188 -24.28 -8.73 11.08
N SER A 189 -23.09 -8.60 11.68
CA SER A 189 -22.10 -7.59 11.30
C SER A 189 -21.64 -7.74 9.84
N PHE A 190 -21.34 -8.96 9.39
CA PHE A 190 -20.92 -9.20 8.01
C PHE A 190 -22.05 -9.12 6.99
N LEU A 191 -23.30 -9.44 7.36
CA LEU A 191 -24.47 -9.18 6.52
C LEU A 191 -24.71 -7.67 6.31
N PHE A 192 -24.49 -6.87 7.35
CA PHE A 192 -24.53 -5.41 7.24
C PHE A 192 -23.46 -4.89 6.27
N LEU A 193 -22.21 -5.34 6.40
CA LEU A 193 -21.14 -5.00 5.44
C LEU A 193 -21.47 -5.45 4.01
N CYS A 194 -22.09 -6.62 3.85
CA CYS A 194 -22.56 -7.10 2.55
C CYS A 194 -23.61 -6.15 1.95
N ALA A 195 -24.59 -5.70 2.75
CA ALA A 195 -25.62 -4.76 2.30
C ALA A 195 -25.04 -3.39 1.88
N CYS A 196 -23.99 -2.93 2.55
CA CYS A 196 -23.28 -1.69 2.20
C CYS A 196 -22.67 -1.70 0.78
N ASN A 197 -22.52 -2.87 0.13
CA ASN A 197 -22.05 -2.94 -1.27
C ASN A 197 -22.96 -2.18 -2.26
N VAL A 198 -24.23 -1.97 -1.92
CA VAL A 198 -25.13 -1.11 -2.71
C VAL A 198 -24.56 0.31 -2.83
N ILE A 199 -23.91 0.83 -1.78
CA ILE A 199 -23.29 2.16 -1.79
C ILE A 199 -22.13 2.19 -2.81
N HIS A 200 -21.30 1.14 -2.87
CA HIS A 200 -20.23 1.03 -3.87
C HIS A 200 -20.78 0.98 -5.28
N LEU A 201 -21.88 0.24 -5.50
CA LEU A 201 -22.55 0.17 -6.80
C LEU A 201 -23.07 1.54 -7.23
N LEU A 202 -23.79 2.25 -6.36
CA LEU A 202 -24.29 3.59 -6.64
C LEU A 202 -23.13 4.56 -6.95
N ARG A 203 -22.08 4.57 -6.12
CA ARG A 203 -20.90 5.42 -6.36
C ARG A 203 -20.24 5.13 -7.71
N THR A 204 -20.12 3.85 -8.05
CA THR A 204 -19.53 3.40 -9.32
C THR A 204 -20.36 3.91 -10.51
N LEU A 205 -21.67 3.76 -10.47
CA LEU A 205 -22.56 4.18 -11.55
C LEU A 205 -22.66 5.71 -11.72
N PHE A 206 -22.76 6.45 -10.61
CA PHE A 206 -23.08 7.89 -10.65
C PHE A 206 -21.86 8.81 -10.62
N LEU A 207 -20.80 8.39 -9.92
CA LEU A 207 -19.70 9.29 -9.53
C LEU A 207 -18.34 8.88 -10.10
N MET A 208 -18.16 7.66 -10.62
CA MET A 208 -16.88 7.24 -11.21
C MET A 208 -16.84 7.39 -12.74
N PRO A 209 -15.65 7.66 -13.34
CA PRO A 209 -15.48 7.64 -14.79
C PRO A 209 -15.56 6.21 -15.34
N LYS A 210 -15.92 6.08 -16.62
CA LYS A 210 -15.97 4.78 -17.32
C LYS A 210 -14.57 4.17 -17.49
N SER A 211 -13.66 4.94 -18.08
CA SER A 211 -12.28 4.54 -18.37
C SER A 211 -11.34 5.06 -17.27
N HIS A 212 -10.50 6.05 -17.54
CA HIS A 212 -9.50 6.55 -16.59
C HIS A 212 -9.58 8.07 -16.46
N VAL A 213 -9.13 8.60 -15.33
CA VAL A 213 -8.88 10.04 -15.19
C VAL A 213 -7.53 10.38 -15.82
N PRO A 214 -7.47 11.12 -16.94
CA PRO A 214 -6.20 11.48 -17.57
C PRO A 214 -5.38 12.42 -16.69
N TYR A 215 -4.05 12.39 -16.84
CA TYR A 215 -3.13 13.33 -16.20
C TYR A 215 -2.08 13.79 -17.22
N PRO A 216 -1.96 15.12 -17.47
CA PRO A 216 -2.73 16.22 -16.90
C PRO A 216 -4.21 16.23 -17.34
N VAL A 217 -5.08 16.81 -16.52
CA VAL A 217 -6.53 16.86 -16.79
C VAL A 217 -6.84 17.93 -17.85
N PRO A 218 -7.51 17.61 -18.97
CA PRO A 218 -7.92 18.59 -19.97
C PRO A 218 -8.91 19.63 -19.41
N LYS A 219 -8.87 20.87 -19.94
CA LYS A 219 -9.70 22.01 -19.47
C LYS A 219 -11.22 21.73 -19.47
N ASN A 220 -11.70 20.82 -20.30
CA ASN A 220 -13.12 20.47 -20.43
C ASN A 220 -13.46 19.04 -19.97
N TYR A 221 -12.60 18.41 -19.16
CA TYR A 221 -12.84 17.04 -18.69
C TYR A 221 -14.09 16.97 -17.79
N LYS A 222 -15.03 16.08 -18.14
CA LYS A 222 -16.23 15.76 -17.36
C LYS A 222 -16.39 14.25 -17.33
N TYR A 223 -16.78 13.72 -16.17
CA TYR A 223 -17.04 12.28 -15.98
C TYR A 223 -18.36 12.05 -15.26
N GLY A 224 -18.84 10.80 -15.26
CA GLY A 224 -20.09 10.32 -14.66
C GLY A 224 -21.36 10.85 -15.35
N ILE A 225 -22.54 10.55 -14.78
CA ILE A 225 -23.81 10.77 -15.51
C ILE A 225 -24.07 12.26 -15.73
N SER A 226 -24.15 12.65 -17.01
CA SER A 226 -24.65 13.94 -17.47
C SER A 226 -26.02 13.69 -18.09
N CYS A 227 -27.09 14.21 -17.48
CA CYS A 227 -28.46 14.07 -17.99
C CYS A 227 -28.73 15.02 -19.17
N GLY A 228 -27.82 15.06 -20.13
CA GLY A 228 -27.88 15.88 -21.33
C GLY A 228 -26.85 15.40 -22.35
N LYS A 229 -27.34 15.12 -23.58
CA LYS A 229 -26.65 14.58 -24.77
C LYS A 229 -25.13 14.42 -24.62
N SER A 230 -24.71 13.19 -24.32
CA SER A 230 -23.30 12.82 -24.19
C SER A 230 -22.68 12.67 -25.57
N ALA A 231 -21.76 13.56 -25.94
CA ALA A 231 -20.72 13.19 -26.90
C ALA A 231 -19.81 12.17 -26.19
N SER A 232 -19.78 10.94 -26.69
CA SER A 232 -18.79 9.95 -26.28
C SER A 232 -17.42 10.45 -26.71
N TYR A 233 -16.59 10.87 -25.75
CA TYR A 233 -15.18 11.13 -26.01
C TYR A 233 -14.48 9.79 -26.23
N ASN A 234 -14.29 9.41 -27.49
CA ASN A 234 -13.41 8.32 -27.88
C ASN A 234 -11.97 8.82 -27.82
N LEU A 235 -11.09 8.07 -27.15
CA LEU A 235 -9.66 8.40 -27.01
C LEU A 235 -8.96 8.48 -28.38
N GLU A 236 -9.43 7.73 -29.38
CA GLU A 236 -8.87 7.68 -30.74
C GLU A 236 -9.08 8.98 -31.53
N GLU A 237 -10.14 9.75 -31.27
CA GLU A 237 -10.42 11.00 -32.00
C GLU A 237 -9.52 12.18 -31.56
N CYS A 238 -8.91 12.07 -30.37
CA CYS A 238 -8.04 13.11 -29.83
C CYS A 238 -6.66 13.12 -30.51
N GLU A 239 -6.17 11.96 -30.97
CA GLU A 239 -4.92 11.91 -31.73
C GLU A 239 -5.10 12.56 -33.10
N THR A 240 -6.22 12.29 -33.79
CA THR A 240 -6.49 12.82 -35.13
C THR A 240 -6.83 14.32 -35.14
N GLN A 241 -7.59 14.82 -34.16
CA GLN A 241 -7.93 16.26 -34.07
C GLN A 241 -6.76 17.12 -33.60
N GLN A 242 -5.85 16.56 -32.80
CA GLN A 242 -4.65 17.26 -32.35
C GLN A 242 -3.61 17.37 -33.48
N GLU A 243 -3.54 16.38 -34.39
CA GLU A 243 -2.78 16.51 -35.65
C GLU A 243 -3.39 17.59 -36.58
N LEU A 244 -4.71 17.61 -36.79
CA LEU A 244 -5.36 18.57 -37.70
C LEU A 244 -5.32 20.02 -37.21
N ASN A 245 -5.44 20.27 -35.91
CA ASN A 245 -5.33 21.62 -35.35
C ASN A 245 -3.88 22.14 -35.32
N TYR A 246 -2.88 21.25 -35.20
CA TYR A 246 -1.48 21.64 -35.26
C TYR A 246 -1.04 22.00 -36.69
N PHE A 247 -1.58 21.32 -37.70
CA PHE A 247 -1.36 21.63 -39.12
C PHE A 247 -2.08 22.90 -39.61
N SER A 248 -3.16 23.31 -38.95
CA SER A 248 -3.94 24.49 -39.37
C SER A 248 -3.41 25.80 -38.77
N ASP A 249 -2.75 25.76 -37.62
CA ASP A 249 -2.19 26.95 -36.94
C ASP A 249 -0.78 27.30 -37.46
N SER A 250 -0.06 26.35 -38.05
CA SER A 250 1.25 26.57 -38.70
C SER A 250 1.13 27.26 -40.07
N ASN A 251 0.01 27.09 -40.78
CA ASN A 251 -0.19 27.69 -42.12
C ASN A 251 -0.63 29.16 -42.11
N ARG A 252 -0.89 29.75 -40.93
CA ARG A 252 -1.48 31.09 -40.83
C ARG A 252 -0.52 32.19 -40.38
N LYS A 253 0.75 31.88 -40.09
CA LYS A 253 1.69 32.86 -39.52
C LYS A 253 2.99 33.16 -40.26
N ASP A 254 3.35 32.44 -41.33
CA ASP A 254 4.57 32.78 -42.09
C ASP A 254 4.27 32.99 -43.58
N ARG A 255 3.82 34.22 -43.90
CA ARG A 255 4.23 34.90 -45.13
C ARG A 255 5.01 36.12 -44.69
N ASP A 256 6.32 35.98 -44.60
CA ASP A 256 7.31 36.87 -45.21
C ASP A 256 8.72 36.50 -44.71
N SER A 257 9.67 36.48 -45.64
CA SER A 257 11.15 36.35 -45.53
C SER A 257 11.80 34.95 -45.46
N GLU A 258 12.67 34.73 -46.46
CA GLU A 258 13.53 33.59 -46.79
C GLU A 258 14.96 33.73 -46.15
N PRO A 259 15.91 32.78 -46.29
CA PRO A 259 16.35 31.90 -45.21
C PRO A 259 17.80 32.11 -44.70
N PHE A 260 18.09 31.70 -43.47
CA PHE A 260 19.44 31.32 -43.05
C PHE A 260 19.40 30.08 -42.14
N GLU A 261 20.18 29.07 -42.52
CA GLU A 261 20.18 27.73 -41.92
C GLU A 261 20.72 27.71 -40.48
N THR A 262 20.08 26.92 -39.62
CA THR A 262 20.79 26.12 -38.60
C THR A 262 19.91 24.92 -38.25
N ASN A 263 20.22 23.79 -38.89
CA ASN A 263 19.76 22.46 -38.50
C ASN A 263 20.34 22.13 -37.12
N ASP A 264 19.51 22.10 -36.07
CA ASP A 264 19.77 21.24 -34.89
C ASP A 264 18.64 21.23 -33.84
N SER A 265 17.58 22.02 -33.98
CA SER A 265 16.49 22.08 -32.98
C SER A 265 15.33 21.11 -33.23
N SER A 266 15.23 20.47 -34.40
CA SER A 266 14.07 19.64 -34.79
C SER A 266 14.17 18.15 -34.43
N GLN A 267 15.29 17.68 -33.87
CA GLN A 267 15.46 16.27 -33.49
C GLN A 267 15.17 15.96 -32.02
N MET A 268 15.11 16.95 -31.12
CA MET A 268 14.95 16.69 -29.68
C MET A 268 13.49 16.54 -29.22
N GLU A 269 12.53 17.21 -29.88
CA GLU A 269 11.10 17.15 -29.49
C GLU A 269 10.38 15.88 -29.97
N ASN A 270 10.89 15.19 -30.99
CA ASN A 270 10.30 13.94 -31.49
C ASN A 270 10.71 12.68 -30.70
N LEU A 271 11.65 12.77 -29.74
CA LEU A 271 12.08 11.60 -28.95
C LEU A 271 11.28 11.36 -27.66
N THR A 272 10.51 12.32 -27.15
CA THR A 272 9.81 12.20 -25.85
C THR A 272 8.37 11.66 -25.95
N LYS A 273 7.83 11.52 -27.16
CA LYS A 273 6.52 10.86 -27.44
C LYS A 273 6.66 9.41 -27.91
N LYS A 274 7.82 8.78 -27.76
CA LYS A 274 7.93 7.33 -27.96
C LYS A 274 7.35 6.66 -26.72
N ASP A 275 6.17 6.07 -26.86
CA ASP A 275 5.55 5.21 -25.85
C ASP A 275 6.63 4.36 -25.17
N SER A 276 6.94 4.68 -23.90
CA SER A 276 7.90 3.89 -23.16
C SER A 276 7.26 2.53 -22.93
N SER A 277 7.65 1.58 -23.77
CA SER A 277 7.18 0.20 -23.70
C SER A 277 7.27 -0.27 -22.25
N PHE A 278 6.19 -0.90 -21.76
CA PHE A 278 6.11 -1.46 -20.40
C PHE A 278 7.39 -2.21 -19.98
N LYS A 279 8.00 -2.96 -20.91
CA LYS A 279 9.26 -3.68 -20.69
C LYS A 279 10.43 -2.76 -20.31
N SER A 280 10.53 -1.58 -20.93
CA SER A 280 11.53 -0.56 -20.60
C SER A 280 11.31 0.03 -19.21
N CYS A 281 10.06 0.18 -18.77
CA CYS A 281 9.75 0.67 -17.42
C CYS A 281 10.14 -0.36 -16.35
N VAL A 282 9.81 -1.64 -16.58
CA VAL A 282 10.14 -2.73 -15.65
C VAL A 282 11.64 -2.99 -15.55
N LEU A 283 12.37 -2.91 -16.67
CA LEU A 283 13.83 -3.07 -16.69
C LEU A 283 14.59 -1.81 -16.27
N SER A 284 13.89 -0.76 -15.85
CA SER A 284 14.55 0.46 -15.39
C SER A 284 15.20 0.24 -14.03
N TRP A 285 16.36 0.87 -13.85
CA TRP A 285 17.07 0.89 -12.56
C TRP A 285 16.19 1.50 -11.44
N PHE A 286 15.37 2.50 -11.79
CA PHE A 286 14.37 3.09 -10.88
C PHE A 286 13.40 2.06 -10.33
N PHE A 287 12.85 1.23 -11.20
CA PHE A 287 11.92 0.18 -10.80
C PHE A 287 12.58 -0.83 -9.87
N LEU A 288 13.77 -1.33 -10.24
CA LEU A 288 14.47 -2.36 -9.46
C LEU A 288 14.82 -1.87 -8.05
N TRP A 289 15.31 -0.64 -7.90
CA TRP A 289 15.61 -0.10 -6.58
C TRP A 289 14.37 0.20 -5.75
N HIS A 290 13.34 0.76 -6.37
CA HIS A 290 12.08 1.00 -5.69
C HIS A 290 11.42 -0.31 -5.24
N LEU A 291 11.53 -1.37 -6.04
CA LEU A 291 11.10 -2.71 -5.69
C LEU A 291 11.87 -3.26 -4.49
N THR A 292 13.21 -3.16 -4.50
CA THR A 292 14.04 -3.58 -3.36
C THR A 292 13.70 -2.80 -2.09
N TRP A 293 13.55 -1.48 -2.22
CA TRP A 293 13.15 -0.59 -1.12
C TRP A 293 11.81 -1.02 -0.52
N LEU A 294 10.77 -1.21 -1.34
CA LEU A 294 9.47 -1.64 -0.85
C LEU A 294 9.53 -3.03 -0.23
N SER A 295 10.23 -3.98 -0.86
CA SER A 295 10.28 -5.37 -0.42
C SER A 295 10.89 -5.52 0.97
N VAL A 296 12.00 -4.83 1.24
CA VAL A 296 12.66 -4.87 2.56
C VAL A 296 11.75 -4.27 3.64
N MET A 297 11.18 -3.09 3.36
CA MET A 297 10.30 -2.42 4.32
C MET A 297 9.04 -3.23 4.58
N GLN A 298 8.44 -3.82 3.55
CA GLN A 298 7.22 -4.61 3.67
C GLN A 298 7.44 -5.92 4.44
N LEU A 299 8.55 -6.63 4.19
CA LEU A 299 8.94 -7.81 4.95
C LEU A 299 9.02 -7.49 6.46
N ARG A 300 9.66 -6.38 6.84
CA ARG A 300 9.77 -5.95 8.24
C ARG A 300 8.41 -5.71 8.91
N HIS A 301 7.46 -5.10 8.19
CA HIS A 301 6.12 -4.86 8.70
C HIS A 301 5.34 -6.16 8.89
N TYR A 302 5.42 -7.09 7.93
CA TYR A 302 4.71 -8.36 8.04
C TYR A 302 5.29 -9.26 9.13
N LEU A 303 6.62 -9.29 9.28
CA LEU A 303 7.28 -9.97 10.41
C LEU A 303 6.75 -9.43 11.75
N PHE A 304 6.69 -8.11 11.92
CA PHE A 304 6.17 -7.49 13.16
C PHE A 304 4.71 -7.84 13.43
N ILE A 305 3.83 -7.69 12.44
CA ILE A 305 2.40 -7.98 12.62
C ILE A 305 2.18 -9.46 12.92
N GLY A 306 2.94 -10.35 12.28
CA GLY A 306 2.87 -11.79 12.49
C GLY A 306 3.35 -12.23 13.88
N THR A 307 4.39 -11.59 14.43
CA THR A 307 4.95 -11.93 15.75
C THR A 307 4.39 -11.12 16.91
N LEU A 308 3.56 -10.10 16.64
CA LEU A 308 3.08 -9.18 17.68
C LEU A 308 2.39 -9.91 18.85
N ASN A 309 1.42 -10.78 18.58
CA ASN A 309 0.70 -11.47 19.65
C ASN A 309 1.61 -12.41 20.45
N PRO A 310 2.41 -13.31 19.83
CA PRO A 310 3.39 -14.13 20.56
C PRO A 310 4.39 -13.30 21.38
N MET A 311 4.92 -12.21 20.81
CA MET A 311 5.84 -11.30 21.49
C MET A 311 5.17 -10.65 22.71
N LEU A 312 3.92 -10.19 22.59
CA LEU A 312 3.17 -9.63 23.71
C LEU A 312 2.88 -10.67 24.79
N HIS A 313 2.55 -11.91 24.43
CA HIS A 313 2.38 -13.00 25.41
C HIS A 313 3.64 -13.23 26.23
N GLN A 314 4.80 -13.29 25.57
CA GLN A 314 6.09 -13.46 26.24
C GLN A 314 6.43 -12.27 27.15
N LEU A 315 6.31 -11.04 26.63
CA LEU A 315 6.64 -9.82 27.40
C LEU A 315 5.67 -9.56 28.56
N ALA A 316 4.41 -9.96 28.42
CA ALA A 316 3.37 -9.83 29.44
C ALA A 316 3.35 -11.01 30.43
N LYS A 317 4.30 -11.95 30.36
CA LYS A 317 4.35 -13.16 31.20
C LYS A 317 3.04 -13.93 31.20
N ASN A 318 2.41 -14.07 30.03
CA ASN A 318 1.12 -14.73 29.81
C ASN A 318 -0.10 -14.08 30.49
N ASP A 319 -0.03 -12.81 30.91
CA ASP A 319 -1.21 -12.06 31.37
C ASP A 319 -2.13 -11.70 30.19
N ALA A 320 -3.24 -12.43 30.07
CA ALA A 320 -4.23 -12.23 29.02
C ALA A 320 -4.86 -10.82 29.02
N THR A 321 -4.98 -10.17 30.18
CA THR A 321 -5.57 -8.83 30.28
C THR A 321 -4.64 -7.78 29.69
N LEU A 322 -3.35 -7.89 29.99
CA LEU A 322 -2.31 -6.99 29.50
C LEU A 322 -2.09 -7.18 28.00
N VAL A 323 -2.05 -8.42 27.51
CA VAL A 323 -1.98 -8.71 26.07
C VAL A 323 -3.16 -8.09 25.33
N SER A 324 -4.38 -8.27 25.83
CA SER A 324 -5.58 -7.65 25.26
C SER A 324 -5.50 -6.11 25.24
N GLN A 325 -4.99 -5.49 26.30
CA GLN A 325 -4.79 -4.04 26.38
C GLN A 325 -3.82 -3.55 25.29
N TYR A 326 -2.67 -4.19 25.13
CA TYR A 326 -1.67 -3.80 24.12
C TYR A 326 -2.14 -4.08 22.69
N THR A 327 -2.84 -5.19 22.45
CA THR A 327 -3.45 -5.49 21.14
C THR A 327 -4.54 -4.48 20.80
N ASN A 328 -5.37 -4.07 21.76
CA ASN A 328 -6.33 -2.98 21.57
C ASN A 328 -5.61 -1.66 21.29
N ALA A 329 -4.53 -1.35 22.01
CA ALA A 329 -3.74 -0.14 21.76
C ALA A 329 -3.15 -0.11 20.36
N PHE A 330 -2.57 -1.22 19.90
CA PHE A 330 -2.10 -1.35 18.53
C PHE A 330 -3.25 -1.12 17.52
N ALA A 331 -4.42 -1.74 17.73
CA ALA A 331 -5.58 -1.54 16.88
C ALA A 331 -6.05 -0.06 16.86
N PHE A 332 -6.07 0.62 18.01
CA PHE A 332 -6.39 2.05 18.09
C PHE A 332 -5.36 2.92 17.37
N THR A 333 -4.06 2.61 17.46
CA THR A 333 -3.05 3.40 16.74
C THR A 333 -3.25 3.31 15.22
N GLN A 334 -3.74 2.20 14.68
CA GLN A 334 -3.98 2.06 13.23
C GLN A 334 -5.05 3.04 12.68
N LEU A 335 -5.97 3.52 13.52
CA LEU A 335 -6.93 4.57 13.15
C LEU A 335 -6.26 5.89 12.76
N SER A 336 -5.04 6.13 13.23
CA SER A 336 -4.31 7.36 12.95
C SER A 336 -3.65 7.39 11.56
N GLY A 337 -3.67 6.28 10.81
CA GLY A 337 -3.08 6.19 9.47
C GLY A 337 -3.58 7.27 8.49
N ILE A 338 -4.88 7.57 8.51
CA ILE A 338 -5.48 8.64 7.70
C ILE A 338 -4.96 10.05 8.03
N LEU A 339 -4.52 10.28 9.28
CA LEU A 339 -3.93 11.55 9.71
C LEU A 339 -2.44 11.64 9.35
N CYS A 340 -1.73 10.51 9.38
CA CYS A 340 -0.31 10.42 9.08
C CYS A 340 0.00 10.44 7.57
N ALA A 341 -0.79 9.75 6.75
CA ALA A 341 -0.51 9.57 5.33
C ALA A 341 -0.45 10.88 4.51
N PRO A 342 -1.26 11.93 4.76
CA PRO A 342 -1.17 13.20 4.04
C PRO A 342 0.18 13.90 4.20
N TRP A 343 0.88 13.72 5.33
CA TRP A 343 2.20 14.34 5.54
C TRP A 343 3.20 13.90 4.49
N ASN A 344 3.18 12.62 4.11
CA ASN A 344 4.05 12.10 3.06
C ASN A 344 3.75 12.76 1.69
N GLY A 345 2.48 12.90 1.34
CA GLY A 345 2.09 13.49 0.06
C GLY A 345 2.32 15.00 0.01
N LEU A 346 2.11 15.71 1.12
CA LEU A 346 2.48 17.12 1.27
C LEU A 346 3.98 17.34 1.08
N LEU A 347 4.80 16.40 1.58
CA LEU A 347 6.24 16.42 1.39
C LEU A 347 6.63 16.24 -0.08
N MET A 348 5.93 15.36 -0.82
CA MET A 348 6.14 15.14 -2.25
C MET A 348 5.66 16.33 -3.10
N ASP A 349 4.54 16.95 -2.74
CA ASP A 349 3.98 18.11 -3.44
C ASP A 349 4.62 19.46 -3.04
N ARG A 350 5.62 19.48 -2.14
CA ARG A 350 6.18 20.72 -1.55
C ARG A 350 6.73 21.73 -2.55
N HIS A 351 7.34 21.25 -3.64
CA HIS A 351 7.98 22.10 -4.63
C HIS A 351 6.95 22.76 -5.56
N LYS A 352 5.73 22.20 -5.69
CA LYS A 352 4.65 22.75 -6.54
C LYS A 352 4.11 24.10 -6.06
N ARG A 353 4.56 24.56 -4.89
CA ARG A 353 4.27 25.90 -4.33
C ARG A 353 5.37 26.93 -4.64
N LYS A 354 6.48 26.53 -5.27
CA LYS A 354 7.64 27.38 -5.59
C LYS A 354 7.84 27.42 -7.09
N ALA A 355 8.47 28.49 -7.58
CA ALA A 355 8.91 28.55 -8.98
C ALA A 355 9.97 27.48 -9.25
N LEU A 356 9.92 26.85 -10.42
CA LEU A 356 10.92 25.89 -10.89
C LEU A 356 12.26 26.58 -11.06
N ASN A 357 13.35 25.85 -10.84
CA ASN A 357 14.68 26.36 -11.16
C ASN A 357 14.83 26.51 -12.68
N PRO A 358 15.60 27.49 -13.17
CA PRO A 358 15.80 27.69 -14.61
C PRO A 358 16.41 26.43 -15.24
N GLY A 359 15.70 25.85 -16.22
CA GLY A 359 16.11 24.63 -16.93
C GLY A 359 15.65 23.30 -16.31
N GLU A 360 14.97 23.30 -15.16
CA GLU A 360 14.44 22.09 -14.51
C GLU A 360 13.02 21.78 -15.02
N THR A 361 12.78 20.54 -15.42
CA THR A 361 11.43 20.07 -15.83
C THR A 361 10.55 19.79 -14.61
N GLU A 362 9.22 19.91 -14.76
CA GLU A 362 8.26 19.58 -13.67
C GLU A 362 8.46 18.15 -13.15
N LYS A 363 8.78 17.20 -14.05
CA LYS A 363 8.99 15.79 -13.71
C LYS A 363 10.26 15.58 -12.86
N GLU A 364 11.33 16.31 -13.16
CA GLU A 364 12.57 16.25 -12.37
C GLU A 364 12.37 16.83 -10.97
N ALA A 365 11.63 17.94 -10.86
CA ALA A 365 11.30 18.54 -9.57
C ALA A 365 10.40 17.62 -8.72
N ASP A 366 9.39 16.99 -9.34
CA ASP A 366 8.54 15.97 -8.71
C ASP A 366 9.38 14.78 -8.18
N LEU A 367 10.33 14.28 -8.98
CA LEU A 367 11.17 13.16 -8.61
C LEU A 367 12.13 13.53 -7.47
N ARG A 368 12.79 14.68 -7.55
CA ARG A 368 13.68 15.21 -6.49
C ARG A 368 12.94 15.39 -5.17
N SER A 369 11.69 15.83 -5.22
CA SER A 369 10.85 15.97 -4.02
C SER A 369 10.55 14.62 -3.37
N SER A 370 10.31 13.59 -4.19
CA SER A 370 10.00 12.22 -3.78
C SER A 370 11.14 11.54 -3.02
N VAL A 371 12.40 11.89 -3.32
CA VAL A 371 13.59 11.36 -2.63
C VAL A 371 13.53 11.56 -1.11
N LEU A 372 13.17 12.77 -0.68
CA LEU A 372 13.09 13.09 0.75
C LEU A 372 11.99 12.26 1.44
N SER A 373 10.88 12.01 0.75
CA SER A 373 9.80 11.16 1.23
C SER A 373 10.26 9.70 1.41
N LEU A 374 10.93 9.12 0.40
CA LEU A 374 11.45 7.76 0.48
C LEU A 374 12.52 7.62 1.58
N PHE A 375 13.41 8.61 1.72
CA PHE A 375 14.42 8.64 2.78
C PHE A 375 13.79 8.69 4.18
N LEU A 376 12.84 9.60 4.41
CA LEU A 376 12.17 9.70 5.71
C LEU A 376 11.40 8.43 6.06
N THR A 377 10.78 7.78 5.07
CA THR A 377 10.13 6.48 5.26
C THR A 377 11.15 5.41 5.68
N SER A 378 12.30 5.32 5.00
CA SER A 378 13.36 4.39 5.40
C SER A 378 13.87 4.64 6.82
N LEU A 379 14.02 5.92 7.21
CA LEU A 379 14.45 6.32 8.54
C LEU A 379 13.40 5.94 9.60
N GLN A 380 12.12 6.20 9.33
CA GLN A 380 11.02 5.80 10.19
C GLN A 380 11.00 4.28 10.40
N CYS A 381 11.24 3.49 9.34
CA CYS A 381 11.30 2.04 9.46
C CYS A 381 12.47 1.54 10.31
N LEU A 382 13.64 2.16 10.17
CA LEU A 382 14.80 1.85 11.00
C LEU A 382 14.51 2.15 12.49
N LEU A 383 13.94 3.32 12.77
CA LEU A 383 13.57 3.70 14.14
C LEU A 383 12.53 2.75 14.74
N PHE A 384 11.48 2.44 13.98
CA PHE A 384 10.49 1.43 14.35
C PHE A 384 11.13 0.08 14.66
N SER A 385 12.07 -0.37 13.83
CA SER A 385 12.73 -1.66 14.00
C SER A 385 13.57 -1.69 15.27
N ILE A 386 14.36 -0.64 15.53
CA ILE A 386 15.15 -0.51 16.76
C ILE A 386 14.24 -0.54 18.00
N CYS A 387 13.12 0.19 18.00
CA CYS A 387 12.17 0.18 19.12
C CYS A 387 11.52 -1.20 19.32
N ALA A 388 11.19 -1.90 18.24
CA ALA A 388 10.61 -3.24 18.30
C ALA A 388 11.60 -4.30 18.81
N SER A 389 12.90 -4.16 18.55
CA SER A 389 13.92 -5.11 19.03
C SER A 389 14.17 -4.99 20.55
N ILE A 390 13.77 -3.88 21.19
CA ILE A 390 13.97 -3.67 22.63
C ILE A 390 12.80 -4.32 23.41
N PRO A 391 13.05 -5.31 24.28
CA PRO A 391 12.03 -6.09 24.97
C PRO A 391 11.44 -5.34 26.18
N LEU A 392 10.97 -4.11 25.99
CA LEU A 392 10.33 -3.28 27.02
C LEU A 392 8.85 -3.07 26.69
N LEU A 393 7.96 -3.53 27.58
CA LEU A 393 6.51 -3.43 27.39
C LEU A 393 6.03 -1.98 27.20
N PRO A 394 6.45 -0.98 28.01
CA PRO A 394 6.00 0.40 27.83
C PRO A 394 6.47 1.03 26.51
N LEU A 395 7.63 0.61 25.99
CA LEU A 395 8.17 1.11 24.74
C LEU A 395 7.32 0.68 23.53
N GLN A 396 6.57 -0.42 23.64
CA GLN A 396 5.75 -0.93 22.54
C GLN A 396 4.66 0.05 22.09
N TYR A 397 4.16 0.93 22.96
CA TYR A 397 3.27 2.01 22.52
C TYR A 397 3.93 2.94 21.50
N ALA A 398 5.20 3.29 21.72
CA ALA A 398 5.97 4.09 20.76
C ALA A 398 6.26 3.30 19.49
N THR A 399 6.58 2.00 19.61
CA THR A 399 6.75 1.10 18.47
C THR A 399 5.49 1.06 17.59
N PHE A 400 4.29 0.99 18.18
CA PHE A 400 3.03 0.98 17.45
C PHE A 400 2.79 2.29 16.69
N ILE A 401 3.06 3.44 17.32
CA ILE A 401 2.93 4.75 16.68
C ILE A 401 3.90 4.87 15.50
N LEU A 402 5.17 4.51 15.70
CA LEU A 402 6.18 4.55 14.64
C LEU A 402 5.85 3.58 13.50
N GLN A 403 5.34 2.39 13.82
CA GLN A 403 4.91 1.40 12.83
C GLN A 403 3.77 1.94 11.95
N VAL A 404 2.74 2.55 12.54
CA VAL A 404 1.60 3.08 11.78
C VAL A 404 2.00 4.27 10.92
N LEU A 405 2.84 5.17 11.47
CA LEU A 405 3.39 6.30 10.74
C LEU A 405 4.18 5.84 9.51
N ASN A 406 5.12 4.91 9.73
CA ASN A 406 5.95 4.33 8.67
C ASN A 406 5.12 3.59 7.62
N ARG A 407 4.13 2.80 8.04
CA ARG A 407 3.22 2.07 7.14
C ARG A 407 2.45 3.01 6.21
N SER A 408 1.94 4.10 6.77
CA SER A 408 1.19 5.13 6.03
C SER A 408 2.07 5.82 4.98
N PHE A 409 3.33 6.09 5.32
CA PHE A 409 4.32 6.66 4.43
C PHE A 409 4.76 5.66 3.34
N LEU A 410 4.93 4.39 3.70
CA LEU A 410 5.37 3.32 2.79
C LEU A 410 4.39 3.11 1.64
N TYR A 411 3.13 2.78 1.93
CA TYR A 411 2.16 2.45 0.88
C TYR A 411 1.67 3.69 0.13
N GLY A 412 1.42 4.80 0.83
CA GLY A 412 1.09 6.07 0.21
C GLY A 412 2.21 6.62 -0.66
N GLY A 413 3.45 6.57 -0.16
CA GLY A 413 4.65 6.99 -0.87
C GLY A 413 4.95 6.11 -2.08
N ASN A 414 4.77 4.80 -1.96
CA ASN A 414 4.84 3.87 -3.10
C ASN A 414 3.87 4.25 -4.21
N ALA A 415 2.58 4.42 -3.89
CA ALA A 415 1.56 4.79 -4.87
C ALA A 415 1.86 6.14 -5.54
N ALA A 416 2.22 7.15 -4.75
CA ALA A 416 2.55 8.48 -5.25
C ALA A 416 3.82 8.48 -6.12
N PHE A 417 4.89 7.78 -5.68
CA PHE A 417 6.13 7.64 -6.43
C PHE A 417 5.90 6.97 -7.79
N ILE A 418 5.16 5.86 -7.84
CA ILE A 418 4.84 5.18 -9.11
C ILE A 418 4.06 6.10 -10.04
N SER A 419 3.15 6.90 -9.49
CA SER A 419 2.35 7.87 -10.25
C SER A 419 3.17 9.04 -10.83
N ILE A 420 4.34 9.32 -10.25
CA ILE A 420 5.28 10.38 -10.67
C ILE A 420 6.33 9.82 -11.65
N ALA A 421 6.94 8.68 -11.30
CA ALA A 421 8.07 8.10 -12.02
C ALA A 421 7.65 7.48 -13.35
N PHE A 422 6.48 6.85 -13.41
CA PHE A 422 6.02 6.06 -14.55
C PHE A 422 4.81 6.68 -15.26
N PRO A 423 4.65 6.42 -16.57
CA PRO A 423 3.50 6.89 -17.34
C PRO A 423 2.16 6.39 -16.75
N ALA A 424 1.13 7.25 -16.80
CA ALA A 424 -0.19 6.92 -16.27
C ALA A 424 -0.85 5.70 -16.95
N GLN A 425 -0.53 5.44 -18.23
CA GLN A 425 -1.05 4.30 -19.01
C GLN A 425 -0.60 2.93 -18.51
N HIS A 426 0.46 2.87 -17.69
CA HIS A 426 0.98 1.64 -17.11
C HIS A 426 0.90 1.67 -15.59
N PHE A 427 0.13 2.60 -15.01
CA PHE A 427 0.07 2.80 -13.58
C PHE A 427 -0.39 1.53 -12.85
N GLY A 428 -1.51 0.92 -13.28
CA GLY A 428 -2.06 -0.28 -12.65
C GLY A 428 -1.11 -1.46 -12.74
N LYS A 429 -0.54 -1.73 -13.92
CA LYS A 429 0.43 -2.80 -14.14
C LYS A 429 1.70 -2.61 -13.32
N MET A 430 2.24 -1.40 -13.27
CA MET A 430 3.46 -1.10 -12.51
C MET A 430 3.22 -1.19 -11.01
N TYR A 431 2.14 -0.57 -10.51
CA TYR A 431 1.73 -0.67 -9.11
C TYR A 431 1.50 -2.12 -8.70
N GLY A 432 0.76 -2.87 -9.50
CA GLY A 432 0.52 -4.29 -9.28
C GLY A 432 1.79 -5.11 -9.29
N LEU A 433 2.71 -4.90 -10.25
CA LEU A 433 3.95 -5.65 -10.34
C LEU A 433 4.86 -5.41 -9.14
N VAL A 434 5.01 -4.16 -8.71
CA VAL A 434 5.78 -3.80 -7.51
C VAL A 434 5.19 -4.48 -6.27
N MET A 435 3.87 -4.42 -6.08
CA MET A 435 3.19 -5.03 -4.93
C MET A 435 3.27 -6.57 -4.96
N SER A 436 3.13 -7.20 -6.12
CA SER A 436 3.17 -8.66 -6.22
C SER A 436 4.58 -9.22 -6.03
N LEU A 437 5.60 -8.60 -6.62
CA LEU A 437 6.99 -9.04 -6.43
C LEU A 437 7.46 -8.86 -4.98
N SER A 438 7.13 -7.73 -4.35
CA SER A 438 7.44 -7.49 -2.94
C SER A 438 6.71 -8.46 -1.98
N ALA A 439 5.50 -8.88 -2.33
CA ALA A 439 4.79 -9.92 -1.57
C ALA A 439 5.43 -11.31 -1.69
N VAL A 440 5.97 -11.66 -2.85
CA VAL A 440 6.75 -12.91 -3.01
C VAL A 440 7.99 -12.89 -2.14
N VAL A 441 8.72 -11.76 -2.10
CA VAL A 441 9.86 -11.59 -1.18
C VAL A 441 9.39 -11.67 0.28
N SER A 442 8.21 -11.12 0.59
CA SER A 442 7.64 -11.18 1.94
C SER A 442 7.31 -12.60 2.41
N LEU A 443 7.09 -13.57 1.50
CA LEU A 443 6.92 -14.97 1.87
C LEU A 443 8.18 -15.57 2.52
N LEU A 444 9.36 -14.95 2.35
CA LEU A 444 10.58 -15.34 3.07
C LEU A 444 10.41 -15.24 4.60
N GLN A 445 9.39 -14.58 5.11
CA GLN A 445 9.05 -14.62 6.53
C GLN A 445 8.85 -16.05 7.06
N TYR A 446 8.30 -16.97 6.25
CA TYR A 446 8.05 -18.36 6.68
C TYR A 446 9.33 -19.16 6.93
N PRO A 447 10.28 -19.24 5.98
CA PRO A 447 11.56 -19.87 6.25
C PRO A 447 12.33 -19.14 7.36
N CYS A 448 12.19 -17.81 7.51
CA CYS A 448 12.75 -17.11 8.67
C CYS A 448 12.15 -17.61 9.99
N PHE A 449 10.82 -17.73 10.09
CA PHE A 449 10.17 -18.28 11.29
C PHE A 449 10.52 -19.74 11.55
N ALA A 450 10.55 -20.57 10.50
CA ALA A 450 10.96 -21.97 10.62
C ALA A 450 12.42 -22.11 11.03
N LEU A 451 13.30 -21.21 10.58
CA LEU A 451 14.69 -21.14 11.01
C LEU A 451 14.80 -20.77 12.49
N VAL A 452 13.98 -19.82 12.97
CA VAL A 452 13.91 -19.47 14.40
C VAL A 452 13.43 -20.67 15.23
N GLU A 453 12.32 -21.32 14.84
CA GLU A 453 11.82 -22.52 15.53
C GLU A 453 12.85 -23.67 15.50
N ALA A 454 13.59 -23.85 14.39
CA ALA A 454 14.62 -24.89 14.26
C ALA A 454 15.88 -24.59 15.09
N LEU A 455 16.25 -23.31 15.23
CA LEU A 455 17.34 -22.88 16.10
C LEU A 455 16.97 -23.06 17.58
N GLU A 456 15.71 -22.83 17.95
CA GLU A 456 15.16 -23.16 19.29
C GLU A 456 15.04 -24.67 19.53
N GLY A 457 14.73 -25.45 18.48
CA GLY A 457 14.51 -26.90 18.53
C GLY A 457 15.75 -27.79 18.48
N ASN A 458 16.96 -27.23 18.42
CA ASN A 458 18.19 -28.03 18.35
C ASN A 458 18.45 -28.78 19.68
N PRO A 459 18.62 -30.12 19.68
CA PRO A 459 18.82 -30.91 20.90
C PRO A 459 20.09 -30.53 21.68
N PHE A 460 21.02 -29.80 21.08
CA PHE A 460 22.20 -29.26 21.75
C PHE A 460 21.83 -28.14 22.75
N TYR A 461 20.87 -27.26 22.40
CA TYR A 461 20.40 -26.17 23.27
C TYR A 461 19.39 -26.65 24.32
N LEU A 462 18.48 -27.55 23.95
CA LEU A 462 17.61 -28.28 24.88
C LEU A 462 18.40 -29.19 25.83
N GLY A 463 19.51 -29.76 25.35
CA GLY A 463 20.45 -30.55 26.14
C GLY A 463 21.20 -29.69 27.17
N LEU A 464 21.66 -28.49 26.79
CA LEU A 464 22.21 -27.54 27.77
C LEU A 464 21.15 -27.00 28.74
N SER A 465 19.91 -26.75 28.30
CA SER A 465 18.82 -26.30 29.18
C SER A 465 18.40 -27.37 30.20
N LYS A 466 18.42 -28.66 29.82
CA LYS A 466 18.16 -29.77 30.75
C LYS A 466 19.37 -30.14 31.60
N ALA A 467 20.59 -30.07 31.06
CA ALA A 467 21.82 -30.32 31.81
C ALA A 467 22.12 -29.21 32.84
N MET A 468 21.53 -28.02 32.68
CA MET A 468 21.66 -26.89 33.60
C MET A 468 20.39 -26.64 34.43
N SER A 469 19.49 -27.63 34.53
CA SER A 469 18.37 -27.65 35.49
C SER A 469 18.81 -27.93 36.93
N GLN A 470 20.10 -27.76 37.24
CA GLN A 470 20.63 -27.91 38.59
C GLN A 470 21.45 -26.71 39.07
N GLU A 471 21.74 -25.71 38.22
CA GLU A 471 22.34 -24.43 38.64
C GLU A 471 22.08 -23.33 37.56
N ASP A 472 21.42 -22.25 37.97
CA ASP A 472 21.27 -20.92 37.34
C ASP A 472 20.73 -20.79 35.89
N ALA A 473 19.40 -20.61 35.81
CA ALA A 473 18.60 -20.36 34.60
C ALA A 473 18.61 -18.89 34.12
N GLY A 474 19.77 -18.25 33.98
CA GLY A 474 19.90 -16.90 33.41
C GLY A 474 20.31 -16.91 31.92
N TRP A 475 21.29 -17.72 31.57
CA TRP A 475 22.02 -17.61 30.31
C TRP A 475 21.32 -18.23 29.08
N ALA A 476 20.43 -19.21 29.28
CA ALA A 476 19.71 -19.87 28.17
C ALA A 476 18.61 -18.96 27.57
N HIS A 477 17.99 -18.12 28.40
CA HIS A 477 17.08 -17.06 27.95
C HIS A 477 17.86 -15.96 27.21
N ASP A 478 19.09 -15.64 27.64
CA ASP A 478 19.98 -14.70 26.96
C ASP A 478 20.44 -15.21 25.58
N VAL A 479 20.64 -16.51 25.39
CA VAL A 479 21.05 -17.07 24.08
C VAL A 479 19.91 -17.02 23.06
N VAL A 480 18.67 -17.33 23.46
CA VAL A 480 17.49 -17.19 22.59
C VAL A 480 17.23 -15.72 22.26
N GLN A 481 17.35 -14.82 23.24
CA GLN A 481 17.37 -13.39 22.96
C GLN A 481 18.51 -13.01 22.02
N HIS A 482 19.71 -13.55 22.18
CA HIS A 482 20.84 -13.25 21.31
C HIS A 482 20.64 -13.70 19.86
N ILE A 483 19.95 -14.82 19.60
CA ILE A 483 19.64 -15.30 18.24
C ILE A 483 18.56 -14.42 17.59
N ALA A 484 17.49 -14.07 18.33
CA ALA A 484 16.48 -13.11 17.86
C ALA A 484 17.09 -11.71 17.62
N VAL A 485 18.03 -11.30 18.47
CA VAL A 485 18.81 -10.05 18.34
C VAL A 485 19.78 -10.13 17.16
N LEU A 486 20.31 -11.30 16.81
CA LEU A 486 21.19 -11.50 15.65
C LEU A 486 20.42 -11.35 14.32
N ASP A 487 19.19 -11.86 14.23
CA ASP A 487 18.33 -11.69 13.04
C ASP A 487 17.79 -10.25 12.93
N GLU A 488 17.36 -9.65 14.04
CA GLU A 488 17.00 -8.22 14.09
C GLU A 488 18.22 -7.33 13.78
N SER A 489 19.44 -7.71 14.19
CA SER A 489 20.68 -7.02 13.82
C SER A 489 20.96 -7.12 12.32
N MET A 490 20.76 -8.29 11.71
CA MET A 490 20.92 -8.48 10.26
C MET A 490 19.87 -7.67 9.49
N LEU A 491 18.60 -7.71 9.91
CA LEU A 491 17.54 -6.93 9.28
C LEU A 491 17.76 -5.43 9.45
N ASN A 492 18.22 -4.98 10.62
CA ASN A 492 18.62 -3.59 10.86
C ASN A 492 19.83 -3.18 10.00
N LYS A 493 20.79 -4.07 9.76
CA LYS A 493 21.91 -3.84 8.82
C LYS A 493 21.41 -3.74 7.37
N VAL A 494 20.48 -4.59 6.95
CA VAL A 494 19.85 -4.51 5.63
C VAL A 494 19.05 -3.21 5.48
N LEU A 495 18.27 -2.82 6.49
CA LEU A 495 17.55 -1.55 6.52
C LEU A 495 18.48 -0.34 6.48
N LEU A 496 19.57 -0.37 7.24
CA LEU A 496 20.60 0.66 7.21
C LEU A 496 21.26 0.75 5.83
N THR A 497 21.50 -0.41 5.21
CA THR A 497 22.03 -0.50 3.84
C THR A 497 21.05 0.14 2.85
N VAL A 498 19.76 -0.23 2.89
CA VAL A 498 18.71 0.39 2.07
C VAL A 498 18.64 1.90 2.31
N LEU A 499 18.72 2.37 3.55
CA LEU A 499 18.72 3.78 3.90
C LEU A 499 19.92 4.53 3.31
N LEU A 500 21.13 3.98 3.45
CA LEU A 500 22.36 4.54 2.88
C LEU A 500 22.33 4.54 1.35
N PHE A 501 21.78 3.48 0.72
CA PHE A 501 21.63 3.43 -0.73
C PHE A 501 20.53 4.36 -1.25
N THR A 502 19.46 4.58 -0.49
CA THR A 502 18.43 5.59 -0.81
C THR A 502 19.08 6.98 -0.89
N LEU A 503 20.07 7.27 -0.04
CA LEU A 503 20.88 8.48 -0.14
C LEU A 503 21.77 8.45 -1.40
N ILE A 504 22.49 7.36 -1.67
CA ILE A 504 23.47 7.29 -2.77
C ILE A 504 22.82 7.36 -4.16
N ILE A 505 21.69 6.67 -4.37
CA ILE A 505 21.05 6.53 -5.69
C ILE A 505 20.18 7.74 -6.03
N LEU A 506 19.67 8.44 -5.02
CA LEU A 506 18.68 9.51 -5.20
C LEU A 506 19.21 10.92 -4.88
N ILE A 507 20.44 11.06 -4.35
CA ILE A 507 21.12 12.36 -4.39
C ILE A 507 21.42 12.67 -5.86
N PRO A 508 20.81 13.73 -6.46
CA PRO A 508 21.24 14.18 -7.77
C PRO A 508 22.71 14.59 -7.61
N CYS A 509 23.60 14.06 -8.45
CA CYS A 509 24.93 14.64 -8.61
C CYS A 509 24.76 16.16 -8.75
N GLY A 510 25.28 16.91 -7.77
CA GLY A 510 25.14 18.36 -7.72
C GLY A 510 25.76 19.05 -8.94
N PRO A 511 25.51 20.36 -9.12
CA PRO A 511 25.97 21.11 -10.28
C PRO A 511 27.51 21.14 -10.29
N ARG A 512 28.13 20.37 -11.20
CA ARG A 512 29.56 20.50 -11.49
C ARG A 512 29.77 21.45 -12.67
N GLY A 513 29.86 22.74 -12.35
CA GLY A 513 30.52 23.77 -13.17
C GLY A 513 29.96 24.05 -14.58
N PRO A 514 30.41 25.12 -15.25
CA PRO A 514 29.69 25.70 -16.39
C PRO A 514 29.76 24.90 -17.71
N ASN A 515 30.51 23.79 -17.77
CA ASN A 515 30.86 23.13 -19.04
C ASN A 515 30.56 21.62 -19.11
N HIS A 516 29.74 21.06 -18.21
CA HIS A 516 29.32 19.65 -18.33
C HIS A 516 27.84 19.46 -18.02
N TYR A 517 26.98 19.77 -18.99
CA TYR A 517 25.60 19.30 -19.02
C TYR A 517 25.54 17.91 -19.65
N CYS A 518 25.69 16.86 -18.83
CA CYS A 518 25.08 15.55 -19.07
C CYS A 518 25.34 14.63 -17.87
N CYS A 519 24.39 14.58 -16.94
CA CYS A 519 24.21 13.37 -16.17
C CYS A 519 23.75 12.29 -17.15
N GLN A 520 24.56 11.24 -17.30
CA GLN A 520 24.34 10.11 -18.18
C GLN A 520 23.17 9.27 -17.65
N TRP A 521 21.95 9.78 -17.84
CA TRP A 521 20.65 9.14 -17.60
C TRP A 521 20.13 8.47 -18.88
N SER A 522 21.03 7.88 -19.66
CA SER A 522 20.70 6.98 -20.77
C SER A 522 21.56 5.74 -20.63
N GLY A 523 20.93 4.57 -20.60
CA GLY A 523 21.63 3.29 -20.48
C GLY A 523 22.66 3.07 -21.58
N ARG A 524 23.93 3.32 -21.28
CA ARG A 524 25.05 2.72 -22.01
C ARG A 524 25.69 1.66 -21.12
N ARG A 525 25.70 0.44 -21.65
CA ARG A 525 26.50 -0.69 -21.18
C ARG A 525 27.93 -0.21 -20.93
N LEU A 526 28.41 -0.35 -19.70
CA LEU A 526 29.83 -0.42 -19.42
C LEU A 526 30.35 -1.72 -20.02
N ARG A 527 31.30 -1.61 -20.96
CA ARG A 527 32.23 -2.69 -21.32
C ARG A 527 33.34 -2.73 -20.30
#